data_AF-A0A5D8YTV5-F1
#
_entry.id   AF-A0A5D8YTV5-F1
#
_cell.length_a   1.000
_cell.length_b   1.000
_cell.length_c   1.000
_cell.angle_alpha   90.00
_cell.angle_beta   90.00
_cell.angle_gamma   90.00
#
_symmetry.space_group_name_H-M   'P 1'
#
loop_
_entity.id
_entity.type
_entity.pdbx_description
1 polymer ?
#
loop_
_entity_poly.entity_id
_entity_poly.type
_entity_poly.pdbx_seq_one_letter_code
_entity_poly.pdbx_strand_id
1 'polypeptide(L)' 'CERVGEDAGGPRFALHVEPAPTDVASRDVATSVAALNAAVESVARRDPAQYQWTYKRFSLQPDGGNPYWPDCY' A
#
# COMPACT_ATOMS: atom_id res chain seq x y z
N CYS A 1 -1.12 -8.00 -6.84
CA CYS A 1 -1.74 -8.44 -8.09
C CYS A 1 -1.36 -7.39 -9.10
N GLU A 2 -0.53 -7.74 -10.08
CA GLU A 2 -0.01 -6.81 -11.08
C GLU A 2 -0.67 -7.12 -12.42
N ARG A 3 -1.24 -6.13 -13.09
CA ARG A 3 -1.72 -6.27 -14.47
C ARG A 3 -0.52 -6.43 -15.40
N VAL A 4 -0.47 -7.55 -16.12
CA VAL A 4 0.65 -7.90 -17.01
C VAL A 4 0.29 -7.84 -18.50
N GLY A 5 -0.95 -7.44 -18.81
CA GLY A 5 -1.41 -7.28 -20.19
C GLY A 5 -2.89 -7.65 -20.36
N GLU A 6 -3.26 -7.92 -21.60
CA GLU A 6 -4.59 -8.33 -22.03
C GLU A 6 -4.45 -9.30 -23.21
N ASP A 7 -5.34 -10.30 -23.28
CA ASP A 7 -5.45 -11.21 -24.42
C ASP A 7 -6.92 -11.36 -24.86
N ALA A 8 -7.20 -12.31 -25.77
CA ALA A 8 -8.55 -12.55 -26.28
C ALA A 8 -9.59 -12.91 -25.18
N GLY A 9 -9.12 -13.35 -24.00
CA GLY A 9 -9.94 -13.64 -22.83
C GLY A 9 -10.04 -12.48 -21.83
N GLY A 10 -9.40 -11.34 -22.11
CA GLY A 10 -9.43 -10.13 -21.29
C GLY A 10 -8.15 -9.92 -20.45
N PRO A 11 -8.24 -9.16 -19.35
CA PRO A 11 -7.07 -8.70 -18.62
C PRO A 11 -6.33 -9.82 -17.90
N ARG A 12 -5.00 -9.76 -17.93
CA ARG A 12 -4.10 -10.74 -17.32
C ARG A 12 -3.43 -10.16 -16.08
N PHE A 13 -3.31 -10.99 -15.05
CA PHE A 13 -2.72 -10.58 -13.78
C PHE A 13 -1.71 -11.59 -13.26
N ALA A 14 -0.66 -11.07 -12.62
CA ALA A 14 0.32 -11.83 -11.85
C ALA A 14 0.11 -11.64 -10.34
N LEU A 15 0.17 -12.75 -9.60
CA LEU A 15 0.25 -12.72 -8.14
C LEU A 15 1.72 -12.84 -7.73
N HIS A 16 2.20 -11.91 -6.92
CA HIS A 16 3.54 -11.93 -6.35
C HIS A 16 3.42 -12.34 -4.88
N VAL A 17 4.10 -13.42 -4.50
CA VAL A 17 4.20 -13.90 -3.13
C VAL A 17 5.65 -13.82 -2.72
N GLU A 18 5.95 -12.98 -1.75
CA GLU A 18 7.31 -12.65 -1.32
C GLU A 18 7.42 -12.81 0.19
N PRO A 19 8.60 -13.17 0.73
CA PRO A 19 8.83 -13.17 2.16
C PRO A 19 8.58 -11.79 2.76
N ALA A 20 7.89 -11.73 3.90
CA ALA A 20 7.76 -10.49 4.65
C ALA A 20 9.14 -10.08 5.24
N PRO A 21 9.41 -8.78 5.41
CA PRO A 21 10.59 -8.34 6.15
C PRO A 21 10.61 -8.95 7.55
N THR A 22 11.76 -9.47 8.00
CA THR A 22 11.88 -10.12 9.32
C THR A 22 11.44 -9.23 10.47
N ASP A 23 11.71 -7.93 10.33
CA ASP A 23 11.44 -6.91 11.35
C ASP A 23 9.94 -6.67 11.58
N VAL A 24 9.07 -7.12 10.67
CA VAL A 24 7.62 -7.06 10.88
C VAL A 24 7.19 -7.86 12.11
N ALA A 25 7.95 -8.89 12.48
CA ALA A 25 7.73 -9.72 13.67
C ALA A 25 8.40 -9.18 14.93
N SER A 26 8.99 -7.98 14.89
CA SER A 26 9.61 -7.33 16.04
C SER A 26 8.59 -7.14 17.17
N ARG A 27 9.05 -7.29 18.43
CA ARG A 27 8.25 -6.95 19.62
C ARG A 27 8.18 -5.45 19.86
N ASP A 28 9.10 -4.68 19.28
CA ASP A 28 8.99 -3.22 19.26
C ASP A 28 8.01 -2.81 18.17
N VAL A 29 6.91 -2.18 18.57
CA VAL A 29 5.81 -1.81 17.68
C VAL A 29 6.26 -0.81 16.62
N ALA A 30 7.14 0.14 16.98
CA ALA A 30 7.63 1.13 16.03
C ALA A 30 8.44 0.46 14.90
N THR A 31 9.34 -0.46 15.26
CA THR A 31 10.11 -1.26 14.31
C THR A 31 9.20 -2.12 13.42
N SER A 32 8.23 -2.84 14.02
CA SER A 32 7.30 -3.71 13.30
C SER A 32 6.49 -2.94 12.25
N VAL A 33 5.90 -1.81 12.65
CA VAL A 33 5.06 -0.99 11.77
C VAL A 33 5.90 -0.26 10.72
N ALA A 34 7.13 0.17 11.04
CA ALA A 34 8.04 0.75 10.06
C ALA A 34 8.38 -0.27 8.96
N ALA A 35 8.68 -1.51 9.31
CA ALA A 35 8.96 -2.59 8.36
C ALA A 35 7.75 -2.90 7.47
N LEU A 36 6.55 -2.93 8.06
CA LEU A 36 5.30 -3.11 7.31
C LEU A 36 5.09 -1.97 6.29
N ASN A 37 5.21 -0.71 6.71
CA ASN A 37 5.00 0.43 5.83
C ASN A 37 6.04 0.46 4.70
N ALA A 38 7.31 0.17 4.98
CA ALA A 38 8.34 0.06 3.94
C ALA A 38 8.00 -1.02 2.89
N ALA A 39 7.45 -2.16 3.30
CA ALA A 39 6.99 -3.20 2.37
C ALA A 39 5.80 -2.72 1.52
N VAL A 40 4.82 -2.05 2.12
CA VAL A 40 3.68 -1.45 1.38
C VAL A 40 4.16 -0.42 0.36
N GLU A 41 5.08 0.46 0.74
CA GLU A 41 5.66 1.44 -0.17
C GLU A 41 6.42 0.78 -1.34
N SER A 42 7.16 -0.30 -1.07
CA SER A 42 7.85 -1.06 -2.11
C SER A 42 6.86 -1.63 -3.13
N VAL A 43 5.72 -2.17 -2.68
CA VAL A 43 4.66 -2.65 -3.58
C VAL A 43 4.02 -1.52 -4.37
N ALA A 44 3.66 -0.41 -3.70
CA ALA A 44 3.05 0.74 -4.35
C ALA A 44 3.96 1.39 -5.41
N ARG A 45 5.28 1.40 -5.19
CA ARG A 45 6.27 1.95 -6.14
C ARG A 45 6.41 1.13 -7.43
N ARG A 46 6.03 -0.15 -7.44
CA ARG A 46 6.11 -1.00 -8.64
C ARG A 46 5.19 -0.48 -9.74
N ASP A 47 3.97 -0.13 -9.36
CA ASP A 47 3.00 0.50 -10.26
C ASP A 47 2.01 1.37 -9.46
N PRO A 48 2.28 2.69 -9.35
CA PRO A 48 1.40 3.61 -8.67
C PRO A 48 -0.01 3.67 -9.29
N ALA A 49 -0.18 3.38 -10.58
CA ALA A 49 -1.50 3.41 -11.22
C ALA A 49 -2.41 2.26 -10.77
N GLN A 50 -1.82 1.17 -10.26
CA GLN A 50 -2.58 0.02 -9.73
C GLN A 50 -2.85 0.10 -8.23
N TYR A 51 -2.26 1.06 -7.51
CA TYR A 51 -2.51 1.22 -6.08
C TYR A 51 -3.87 1.89 -5.82
N GLN A 52 -4.59 1.45 -4.80
CA GLN A 52 -5.92 1.97 -4.46
C GLN A 52 -5.80 3.29 -3.67
N TRP A 53 -5.70 4.41 -4.39
CA TRP A 53 -5.60 5.77 -3.81
C TRP A 53 -6.89 6.35 -3.24
N THR A 54 -8.04 5.71 -3.51
CA THR A 54 -9.35 6.16 -3.01
C THR A 54 -9.42 6.09 -1.49
N TYR A 55 -8.64 5.22 -0.86
CA TYR A 55 -8.51 5.17 0.59
C TYR A 55 -7.75 6.39 1.11
N LYS A 56 -8.43 7.19 1.95
CA LYS A 56 -7.91 8.40 2.59
C LYS A 56 -6.93 8.09 3.72
N ARG A 57 -5.83 7.39 3.41
CA ARG A 57 -4.83 6.86 4.37
C ARG A 57 -4.25 7.91 5.30
N PHE A 58 -4.13 9.15 4.83
CA PHE A 58 -3.51 10.28 5.53
C PHE A 58 -4.51 11.17 6.25
N SER A 59 -5.75 10.72 6.49
CA SER A 59 -6.77 11.52 7.19
C SER A 59 -6.43 11.74 8.67
N LEU A 60 -5.69 10.82 9.27
CA LEU A 60 -5.18 10.93 10.63
C LEU A 60 -3.78 11.56 10.60
N GLN A 61 -3.69 12.81 11.08
CA GLN A 61 -2.43 13.53 11.24
C GLN A 61 -2.08 13.73 12.72
N PRO A 62 -0.79 13.81 13.09
CA PRO A 62 -0.37 14.04 14.47
C PRO A 62 -0.90 15.34 15.09
N ASP A 63 -1.13 16.36 14.26
CA ASP A 63 -1.67 17.66 14.67
C ASP A 63 -3.20 17.71 14.71
N GLY A 64 -3.87 16.58 14.42
CA GLY A 64 -5.34 16.50 14.35
C GLY A 64 -5.94 17.07 13.07
N GLY A 65 -5.12 17.53 12.12
CA GLY A 65 -5.56 17.99 10.81
C GLY A 65 -6.07 16.84 9.94
N ASN A 66 -6.83 17.20 8.89
CA ASN A 66 -7.23 16.28 7.84
C ASN A 66 -6.98 16.92 6.47
N PRO A 67 -6.00 16.42 5.68
CA PRO A 67 -5.65 17.01 4.37
C PRO A 67 -6.74 16.84 3.31
N TYR A 68 -7.80 16.09 3.61
CA TYR A 68 -8.92 15.86 2.68
C TYR A 68 -10.16 16.68 3.01
N TRP A 69 -10.13 17.55 4.03
CA TRP A 69 -11.24 18.46 4.35
C TRP A 69 -11.44 19.52 3.24
N PRO A 70 -12.68 19.85 2.83
CA PRO A 70 -13.98 19.41 3.36
C PRO A 70 -14.54 18.13 2.72
N ASP A 71 -13.86 17.58 1.73
CA ASP A 71 -14.27 16.46 0.89
C ASP A 71 -14.07 15.11 1.60
N CYS A 72 -14.46 15.05 2.88
CA CYS A 72 -14.46 13.85 3.70
C CYS A 72 -15.43 12.78 3.15
N TYR A 73 -16.38 13.20 2.29
CA TYR A 73 -17.18 12.40 1.34
C TYR A 73 -17.54 13.24 0.12
#